data_AF-A0A952U1G2-F1
#
_entry.id   AF-A0A952U1G2-F1
#
_cell.length_a   1.000
_cell.length_b   1.000
_cell.length_c   1.000
_cell.angle_alpha   90.00
_cell.angle_beta   90.00
_cell.angle_gamma   90.00
#
_symmetry.space_group_name_H-M   'P 1'
#
loop_
_entity.id
_entity.type
_entity.pdbx_description
1 polymer ?
#
loop_
_entity_poly.entity_id
_entity_poly.type
_entity_poly.pdbx_seq_one_letter_code
_entity_poly.pdbx_strand_id
1 'polypeptide(L)'
;MVTQDELMYLQSQLEGLESIFMELMPFGVELKRQQVQDFYDKRLDAASNPVSSVAPTELRRQFNTKANQVRNLVDSAESLGDAGNKLNLIRAASSLPEERSRSVTNSVLQFCKELTFETKADPKLLDEILRSGDLRPVEARMLLAAAMFLIADRVDNGGQKLPVRDLLAQFIGMVKAERLLARNDPFLLEAQCALEALDMEEAGN
;
A
#
# COMPACT_ATOMS: atom_id res chain seq x y z
N MET A 1 4.04 -18.99 -10.85
CA MET A 1 4.56 -17.86 -11.65
C MET A 1 3.39 -16.94 -11.88
N VAL A 2 3.48 -15.66 -11.47
CA VAL A 2 2.35 -14.72 -11.57
C VAL A 2 2.12 -14.35 -13.03
N THR A 3 0.87 -14.34 -13.47
CA THR A 3 0.48 -14.00 -14.86
C THR A 3 0.46 -12.49 -15.09
N GLN A 4 0.43 -12.07 -16.35
CA GLN A 4 0.31 -10.64 -16.67
C GLN A 4 -1.01 -10.04 -16.15
N ASP A 5 -2.12 -10.80 -16.23
CA ASP A 5 -3.42 -10.36 -15.72
C ASP A 5 -3.40 -10.19 -14.20
N GLU A 6 -2.74 -11.10 -13.47
CA GLU A 6 -2.54 -11.00 -12.03
C GLU A 6 -1.67 -9.79 -11.65
N LEU A 7 -0.64 -9.47 -12.44
CA LEU A 7 0.17 -8.27 -12.23
C LEU A 7 -0.62 -6.98 -12.47
N MET A 8 -1.43 -6.93 -13.54
CA MET A 8 -2.31 -5.80 -13.81
C MET A 8 -3.37 -5.61 -12.71
N TYR A 9 -3.88 -6.73 -12.18
CA TYR A 9 -4.78 -6.71 -11.05
C TYR A 9 -4.11 -6.11 -9.81
N LEU A 10 -2.92 -6.60 -9.43
CA LEU A 10 -2.17 -6.10 -8.28
C LEU A 10 -1.81 -4.61 -8.44
N GLN A 11 -1.45 -4.17 -9.65
CA GLN A 11 -1.19 -2.75 -9.96
C GLN A 11 -2.44 -1.91 -9.70
N SER A 12 -3.61 -2.35 -10.20
CA SER A 12 -4.87 -1.65 -9.96
C SER A 12 -5.26 -1.63 -8.48
N GLN A 13 -4.90 -2.65 -7.70
CA GLN A 13 -5.13 -2.66 -6.26
C GLN A 13 -4.19 -1.70 -5.53
N LEU A 14 -2.92 -1.66 -5.91
CA LEU A 14 -1.93 -0.73 -5.36
C LEU A 14 -2.35 0.73 -5.61
N GLU A 15 -2.75 1.08 -6.83
CA GLU A 15 -3.23 2.43 -7.16
C GLU A 15 -4.48 2.84 -6.36
N GLY A 16 -5.36 1.87 -6.09
CA GLY A 16 -6.49 2.06 -5.17
C GLY A 16 -6.03 2.32 -3.74
N LEU A 17 -5.02 1.59 -3.28
CA LEU A 17 -4.45 1.74 -1.93
C LEU A 17 -3.75 3.09 -1.76
N GLU A 18 -2.95 3.51 -2.73
CA GLU A 18 -2.33 4.84 -2.81
C GLU A 18 -3.37 5.95 -2.72
N SER A 19 -4.41 5.85 -3.56
CA SER A 19 -5.51 6.81 -3.57
C SER A 19 -6.15 6.93 -2.20
N ILE A 20 -6.40 5.80 -1.52
CA ILE A 20 -6.98 5.80 -0.18
C ILE A 20 -6.05 6.50 0.83
N PHE A 21 -4.78 6.10 0.90
CA PHE A 21 -3.86 6.57 1.94
C PHE A 21 -3.40 8.01 1.71
N MET A 22 -3.20 8.41 0.46
CA MET A 22 -2.61 9.71 0.10
C MET A 22 -3.66 10.76 -0.24
N GLU A 23 -4.84 10.37 -0.74
CA GLU A 23 -5.85 11.33 -1.21
C GLU A 23 -7.14 11.35 -0.38
N LEU A 24 -7.59 10.21 0.16
CA LEU A 24 -8.90 10.14 0.84
C LEU A 24 -8.77 10.25 2.35
N MET A 25 -7.92 9.43 2.97
CA MET A 25 -7.74 9.40 4.43
C MET A 25 -7.28 10.74 5.02
N PRO A 26 -6.33 11.49 4.41
CA PRO A 26 -5.90 12.79 4.95
C PRO A 26 -7.05 13.81 5.01
N PHE A 27 -8.08 13.64 4.18
CA PHE A 27 -9.27 14.50 4.14
C PHE A 27 -10.47 13.89 4.88
N GLY A 28 -10.29 12.76 5.58
CA GLY A 28 -11.35 12.11 6.34
C GLY A 28 -12.50 11.59 5.48
N VAL A 29 -12.25 11.27 4.21
CA VAL A 29 -13.28 10.73 3.31
C VAL A 29 -13.67 9.33 3.77
N GLU A 30 -14.96 9.14 4.05
CA GLU A 30 -15.49 7.82 4.38
C GLU A 30 -15.38 6.88 3.17
N LEU A 31 -14.88 5.67 3.37
CA LEU A 31 -14.65 4.67 2.32
C LEU A 31 -15.94 3.95 1.90
N LYS A 32 -16.98 4.73 1.60
CA LYS A 32 -18.25 4.26 1.04
C LYS A 32 -18.35 4.65 -0.42
N ARG A 33 -19.03 3.82 -1.22
CA ARG A 33 -19.11 3.95 -2.68
C ARG A 33 -19.49 5.36 -3.16
N GLN A 34 -20.50 5.97 -2.53
CA GLN A 34 -20.99 7.30 -2.91
C GLN A 34 -20.00 8.40 -2.50
N GLN A 35 -19.48 8.36 -1.27
CA GLN A 35 -18.55 9.33 -0.71
C GLN A 35 -17.24 9.38 -1.52
N VAL A 36 -16.77 8.23 -2.00
CA VAL A 36 -15.63 8.13 -2.92
C VAL A 36 -15.95 8.78 -4.27
N GLN A 37 -17.15 8.57 -4.84
CA GLN A 37 -17.56 9.25 -6.09
C GLN A 37 -17.62 10.76 -5.89
N ASP A 38 -18.29 11.22 -4.83
CA ASP A 38 -18.51 12.64 -4.55
C ASP A 38 -17.18 13.38 -4.38
N PHE A 39 -16.21 12.75 -3.71
CA PHE A 39 -14.86 13.30 -3.57
C PHE A 39 -14.19 13.54 -4.92
N TYR A 40 -14.21 12.55 -5.81
CA TYR A 40 -13.56 12.66 -7.12
C TYR A 40 -14.32 13.55 -8.09
N ASP A 41 -15.66 13.60 -8.04
CA ASP A 41 -16.47 14.54 -8.82
C ASP A 41 -16.15 15.99 -8.42
N LYS A 42 -16.05 16.28 -7.12
CA LYS A 42 -15.66 17.60 -6.63
C LYS A 42 -14.26 18.01 -7.10
N ARG A 43 -13.30 17.08 -7.14
CA ARG A 43 -11.94 17.36 -7.67
C ARG A 43 -11.95 17.54 -9.18
N LEU A 44 -12.76 16.79 -9.92
CA LEU A 44 -12.95 16.97 -11.35
C LEU A 44 -13.50 18.37 -11.67
N ASP A 45 -14.52 18.82 -10.92
CA ASP A 45 -15.10 20.16 -11.09
C ASP A 45 -14.07 21.26 -10.81
N ALA A 46 -13.24 21.09 -9.77
CA ALA A 46 -12.16 22.02 -9.46
C ALA A 46 -11.07 22.03 -10.55
N ALA A 47 -10.70 20.86 -11.09
CA ALA A 47 -9.68 20.73 -12.14
C ALA A 47 -10.16 21.19 -13.53
N SER A 48 -11.47 21.25 -13.75
CA SER A 48 -12.08 21.65 -15.02
C SER A 48 -12.17 23.18 -15.21
N ASN A 49 -11.81 23.97 -14.19
CA ASN A 49 -11.80 25.44 -14.23
C ASN A 49 -10.35 25.98 -14.20
N PRO A 50 -10.00 27.04 -14.95
CA PRO A 50 -9.86 27.13 -16.40
C PRO A 50 -8.40 26.94 -16.90
N VAL A 51 -7.61 26.01 -16.34
CA VAL A 51 -6.17 25.85 -16.69
C VAL A 51 -5.78 24.45 -17.21
N SER A 52 -6.71 23.51 -17.37
CA SER A 52 -6.33 22.16 -17.82
C SER A 52 -6.08 22.12 -19.33
N SER A 53 -4.86 21.74 -19.73
CA SER A 53 -4.48 21.41 -21.11
C SER A 53 -4.99 20.03 -21.56
N VAL A 54 -5.72 19.34 -20.69
CA VAL A 54 -6.22 17.97 -20.88
C VAL A 54 -7.66 18.04 -21.37
N ALA A 55 -7.99 17.23 -22.39
CA ALA A 55 -9.36 17.14 -22.87
C ALA A 55 -10.33 16.78 -21.73
N PRO A 56 -11.45 17.50 -21.54
CA PRO A 56 -12.38 17.26 -20.43
C PRO A 56 -12.87 15.81 -20.30
N THR A 57 -13.02 15.12 -21.44
CA THR A 57 -13.39 13.69 -21.50
C THR A 57 -12.31 12.79 -20.92
N GLU A 58 -11.04 13.11 -21.16
CA GLU A 58 -9.90 12.36 -20.65
C GLU A 58 -9.72 12.58 -19.16
N LEU A 59 -9.87 13.82 -18.70
CA LEU A 59 -9.84 14.16 -17.29
C LEU A 59 -10.93 13.40 -16.51
N ARG A 60 -12.17 13.43 -16.99
CA ARG A 60 -13.27 12.65 -16.41
C ARG A 60 -12.98 11.15 -16.39
N ARG A 61 -12.37 10.60 -17.45
CA ARG A 61 -11.98 9.18 -17.51
C ARG A 61 -10.99 8.83 -16.41
N GLN A 62 -9.98 9.66 -16.16
CA GLN A 62 -8.97 9.44 -15.12
C GLN A 62 -9.58 9.45 -13.71
N PHE A 63 -10.41 10.45 -13.40
CA PHE A 63 -11.10 10.52 -12.10
C PHE A 63 -12.03 9.33 -11.86
N ASN A 64 -12.79 8.91 -12.88
CA ASN A 64 -13.63 7.72 -12.79
C ASN A 64 -12.81 6.44 -12.60
N THR A 65 -11.64 6.35 -13.23
CA THR A 65 -10.74 5.20 -13.08
C THR A 65 -10.25 5.09 -11.63
N LYS A 66 -9.74 6.18 -11.05
CA LYS A 66 -9.34 6.21 -9.63
C LYS A 66 -10.48 5.84 -8.70
N ALA A 67 -11.65 6.43 -8.90
CA ALA A 67 -12.82 6.15 -8.08
C ALA A 67 -13.23 4.66 -8.13
N ASN A 68 -13.11 4.02 -9.30
CA ASN A 68 -13.38 2.58 -9.44
C ASN A 68 -12.29 1.71 -8.78
N GLN A 69 -11.02 2.08 -8.88
CA GLN A 69 -9.92 1.37 -8.21
C GLN A 69 -10.11 1.37 -6.70
N VAL A 70 -10.42 2.53 -6.12
CA VAL A 70 -10.73 2.66 -4.68
C VAL A 70 -11.92 1.77 -4.30
N ARG A 71 -13.04 1.82 -5.05
CA ARG A 71 -14.22 0.99 -4.75
C ARG A 71 -13.92 -0.50 -4.81
N ASN A 72 -13.24 -0.95 -5.85
CA ASN A 72 -12.91 -2.37 -6.02
C ASN A 72 -12.02 -2.87 -4.87
N LEU A 73 -11.10 -2.03 -4.38
CA LEU A 73 -10.29 -2.34 -3.22
C LEU A 73 -11.11 -2.34 -1.91
N VAL A 74 -12.02 -1.38 -1.74
CA VAL A 74 -12.93 -1.34 -0.58
C VAL A 74 -13.80 -2.59 -0.54
N ASP A 75 -14.48 -2.93 -1.64
CA ASP A 75 -15.31 -4.15 -1.77
C ASP A 75 -14.47 -5.40 -1.45
N SER A 76 -13.19 -5.39 -1.84
CA SER A 76 -12.25 -6.47 -1.53
C SER A 76 -11.89 -6.53 -0.03
N ALA A 77 -11.68 -5.39 0.62
CA ALA A 77 -11.36 -5.33 2.04
C ALA A 77 -12.56 -5.69 2.93
N GLU A 78 -13.79 -5.36 2.53
CA GLU A 78 -15.02 -5.79 3.21
C GLU A 78 -15.15 -7.31 3.28
N SER A 79 -14.64 -8.04 2.28
CA SER A 79 -14.60 -9.51 2.30
C SER A 79 -13.66 -10.09 3.38
N LEU A 80 -12.71 -9.30 3.87
CA LEU A 80 -11.75 -9.68 4.91
C LEU A 80 -12.14 -9.17 6.30
N GLY A 81 -13.14 -8.29 6.39
CA GLY A 81 -13.59 -7.66 7.63
C GLY A 81 -14.05 -6.22 7.40
N ASP A 82 -13.54 -5.30 8.21
CA ASP A 82 -13.86 -3.87 8.09
C ASP A 82 -12.94 -3.18 7.07
N ALA A 83 -13.51 -2.54 6.04
CA ALA A 83 -12.77 -1.75 5.06
C ALA A 83 -12.26 -0.40 5.60
N GLY A 84 -12.77 0.06 6.75
CA GLY A 84 -12.19 1.18 7.49
C GLY A 84 -10.86 0.82 8.18
N ASN A 85 -10.53 -0.47 8.29
CA ASN A 85 -9.29 -0.93 8.86
C ASN A 85 -8.15 -0.90 7.82
N LYS A 86 -7.15 -0.04 8.04
CA LYS A 86 -5.95 0.11 7.19
C LYS A 86 -5.26 -1.23 6.87
N LEU A 87 -5.17 -2.14 7.83
CA LEU A 87 -4.52 -3.43 7.62
C LEU A 87 -5.33 -4.35 6.70
N ASN A 88 -6.66 -4.29 6.76
CA ASN A 88 -7.52 -5.03 5.82
C ASN A 88 -7.39 -4.50 4.40
N LEU A 89 -7.28 -3.17 4.23
CA LEU A 89 -7.00 -2.55 2.93
C LEU A 89 -5.64 -3.00 2.37
N ILE A 90 -4.59 -2.94 3.20
CA ILE A 90 -3.25 -3.40 2.82
C ILE A 90 -3.29 -4.89 2.43
N ARG A 91 -3.93 -5.74 3.23
CA ARG A 91 -4.06 -7.17 2.93
C ARG A 91 -4.85 -7.41 1.65
N ALA A 92 -5.98 -6.73 1.47
CA ALA A 92 -6.83 -6.86 0.28
C ALA A 92 -6.07 -6.50 -0.99
N ALA A 93 -5.30 -5.40 -0.94
CA ALA A 93 -4.51 -4.95 -2.08
C ALA A 93 -3.33 -5.87 -2.40
N SER A 94 -2.71 -6.42 -1.35
CA SER A 94 -1.54 -7.31 -1.45
C SER A 94 -1.89 -8.73 -1.91
N SER A 95 -3.17 -9.11 -1.89
CA SER A 95 -3.63 -10.47 -2.16
C SER A 95 -4.23 -10.60 -3.55
N LEU A 96 -3.83 -11.64 -4.28
CA LEU A 96 -4.65 -12.16 -5.37
C LEU A 96 -5.96 -12.76 -4.82
N PRO A 97 -7.04 -12.83 -5.62
CA PRO A 97 -8.34 -13.33 -5.15
C PRO A 97 -8.28 -14.68 -4.43
N GLU A 98 -7.48 -15.62 -4.95
CA GLU A 98 -7.29 -16.96 -4.40
C GLU A 98 -6.41 -17.01 -3.14
N GLU A 99 -5.67 -15.95 -2.85
CA GLU A 99 -4.83 -15.83 -1.66
C GLU A 99 -5.60 -15.31 -0.44
N ARG A 100 -6.74 -14.64 -0.65
CA ARG A 100 -7.53 -13.97 0.41
C ARG A 100 -8.07 -14.93 1.47
N SER A 101 -8.44 -16.14 1.06
CA SER A 101 -8.93 -17.18 1.97
C SER A 101 -7.81 -17.84 2.78
N ARG A 102 -6.54 -17.62 2.41
CA ARG A 102 -5.39 -18.16 3.13
C ARG A 102 -5.06 -17.28 4.33
N SER A 103 -4.77 -17.90 5.46
CA SER A 103 -4.30 -17.19 6.64
C SER A 103 -2.94 -16.55 6.37
N VAL A 104 -2.68 -15.39 6.97
CA VAL A 104 -1.36 -14.72 7.03
C VAL A 104 -0.64 -15.22 8.29
N THR A 105 0.68 -15.34 8.25
CA THR A 105 1.49 -15.72 9.42
C THR A 105 1.28 -14.70 10.53
N ASN A 106 1.11 -15.17 11.77
CA ASN A 106 0.75 -14.31 12.89
C ASN A 106 1.81 -13.23 13.16
N SER A 107 3.10 -13.53 12.99
CA SER A 107 4.17 -12.55 13.17
C SER A 107 4.10 -11.43 12.13
N VAL A 108 3.90 -11.75 10.85
CA VAL A 108 3.67 -10.74 9.79
C VAL A 108 2.43 -9.91 10.08
N LEU A 109 1.31 -10.56 10.44
CA LEU A 109 0.06 -9.85 10.72
C LEU A 109 0.20 -8.89 11.91
N GLN A 110 0.81 -9.36 12.99
CA GLN A 110 1.04 -8.56 14.20
C GLN A 110 2.02 -7.41 13.92
N PHE A 111 3.11 -7.68 13.21
CA PHE A 111 4.09 -6.67 12.84
C PHE A 111 3.46 -5.57 11.97
N CYS A 112 2.72 -5.93 10.91
CA CYS A 112 2.05 -4.96 10.07
C CYS A 112 0.99 -4.15 10.84
N LYS A 113 0.32 -4.76 11.83
CA LYS A 113 -0.63 -4.07 12.70
C LYS A 113 0.08 -3.02 13.56
N GLU A 114 1.15 -3.40 14.25
CA GLU A 114 1.95 -2.49 15.09
C GLU A 114 2.54 -1.34 14.27
N LEU A 115 3.03 -1.65 13.07
CA LEU A 115 3.59 -0.65 12.17
C LEU A 115 2.51 0.35 11.74
N THR A 116 1.38 -0.14 11.24
CA THR A 116 0.33 0.68 10.62
C THR A 116 -0.43 1.54 11.64
N PHE A 117 -0.69 1.00 12.84
CA PHE A 117 -1.56 1.66 13.83
C PHE A 117 -0.79 2.29 15.00
N GLU A 118 0.36 1.74 15.35
CA GLU A 118 1.11 2.17 16.53
C GLU A 118 2.43 2.86 16.17
N THR A 119 2.81 2.87 14.89
CA THR A 119 4.12 3.39 14.44
C THR A 119 5.28 2.70 15.18
N LYS A 120 5.13 1.38 15.38
CA LYS A 120 6.07 0.51 16.07
C LYS A 120 6.54 -0.61 15.17
N ALA A 121 7.81 -0.99 15.31
CA ALA A 121 8.37 -2.18 14.73
C ALA A 121 8.96 -3.02 15.88
N ASP A 122 8.26 -4.07 16.35
CA ASP A 122 8.83 -4.94 17.38
C ASP A 122 10.10 -5.62 16.82
N PRO A 123 11.28 -5.43 17.45
CA PRO A 123 12.53 -5.98 16.95
C PRO A 123 12.53 -7.51 16.91
N LYS A 124 11.80 -8.18 17.81
CA LYS A 124 11.71 -9.65 17.84
C LYS A 124 10.90 -10.17 16.66
N LEU A 125 9.77 -9.53 16.36
CA LEU A 125 8.95 -9.87 15.20
C LEU A 125 9.70 -9.55 13.91
N LEU A 126 10.40 -8.41 13.85
CA LEU A 126 11.22 -8.05 12.69
C LEU A 126 12.32 -9.09 12.45
N ASP A 127 13.08 -9.47 13.47
CA ASP A 127 14.12 -10.50 13.38
C ASP A 127 13.54 -11.87 12.97
N GLU A 128 12.37 -12.24 13.48
CA GLU A 128 11.68 -13.47 13.10
C GLU A 128 11.31 -13.45 11.61
N ILE A 129 10.73 -12.35 11.13
CA ILE A 129 10.31 -12.17 9.74
C ILE A 129 11.51 -12.21 8.80
N LEU A 130 12.57 -11.45 9.10
CA LEU A 130 13.76 -11.36 8.26
C LEU A 130 14.56 -12.66 8.16
N ARG A 131 14.37 -13.57 9.12
CA ARG A 131 15.00 -14.90 9.13
C ARG A 131 14.05 -16.01 8.68
N SER A 132 12.79 -15.67 8.43
CA SER A 132 11.77 -16.62 8.01
C SER A 132 11.95 -16.94 6.53
N GLY A 133 12.36 -18.17 6.23
CA GLY A 133 12.43 -18.65 4.84
C GLY A 133 11.08 -19.04 4.22
N ASP A 134 9.97 -18.86 4.95
CA ASP A 134 8.63 -19.34 4.57
C ASP A 134 7.66 -18.19 4.21
N LEU A 135 8.17 -16.97 4.00
CA LEU A 135 7.35 -15.83 3.59
C LEU A 135 6.70 -16.06 2.23
N ARG A 136 5.40 -15.78 2.14
CA ARG A 136 4.65 -15.86 0.89
C ARG A 136 4.60 -14.51 0.18
N PRO A 137 4.31 -14.49 -1.14
CA PRO A 137 4.20 -13.25 -1.91
C PRO A 137 3.27 -12.21 -1.29
N VAL A 138 2.08 -12.61 -0.83
CA VAL A 138 1.14 -11.70 -0.15
C VAL A 138 1.73 -11.05 1.10
N GLU A 139 2.54 -11.78 1.87
CA GLU A 139 3.16 -11.29 3.10
C GLU A 139 4.28 -10.30 2.80
N ALA A 140 5.10 -10.60 1.78
CA ALA A 140 6.08 -9.66 1.26
C ALA A 140 5.44 -8.34 0.83
N ARG A 141 4.35 -8.39 0.04
CA ARG A 141 3.62 -7.19 -0.40
C ARG A 141 3.01 -6.43 0.77
N MET A 142 2.46 -7.12 1.76
CA MET A 142 1.92 -6.49 2.97
C MET A 142 3.00 -5.73 3.76
N LEU A 143 4.19 -6.31 3.93
CA LEU A 143 5.32 -5.67 4.64
C LEU A 143 5.81 -4.42 3.90
N LEU A 144 5.97 -4.52 2.57
CA LEU A 144 6.33 -3.38 1.73
C LEU A 144 5.29 -2.27 1.84
N ALA A 145 4.00 -2.61 1.71
CA ALA A 145 2.91 -1.65 1.77
C ALA A 145 2.77 -0.97 3.14
N ALA A 146 2.91 -1.73 4.22
CA ALA A 146 2.83 -1.19 5.58
C ALA A 146 3.98 -0.19 5.88
N ALA A 147 5.15 -0.38 5.27
CA ALA A 147 6.27 0.54 5.39
C ALA A 147 6.15 1.75 4.44
N MET A 148 5.83 1.54 3.16
CA MET A 148 5.84 2.62 2.15
C MET A 148 4.75 3.66 2.34
N PHE A 149 3.62 3.30 2.96
CA PHE A 149 2.53 4.23 3.27
C PHE A 149 2.59 4.80 4.69
N LEU A 150 3.69 4.55 5.42
CA LEU A 150 3.86 5.14 6.74
C LEU A 150 4.22 6.62 6.59
N ILE A 151 3.42 7.50 7.21
CA ILE A 151 3.65 8.96 7.16
C ILE A 151 4.81 9.37 8.10
N ALA A 152 5.14 8.56 9.10
CA ALA A 152 6.19 8.87 10.05
C ALA A 152 7.57 8.52 9.50
N ASP A 153 8.56 9.41 9.65
CA ASP A 153 9.93 9.15 9.19
C ASP A 153 10.65 8.07 10.03
N ARG A 154 10.20 7.87 11.27
CA ARG A 154 10.81 6.97 12.25
C ARG A 154 9.76 6.21 13.05
N VAL A 155 10.06 4.94 13.33
CA VAL A 155 9.25 4.06 14.17
C VAL A 155 9.92 3.77 15.49
N ASP A 156 9.13 3.48 16.53
CA ASP A 156 9.66 2.93 17.77
C ASP A 156 10.02 1.45 17.58
N ASN A 157 11.27 1.11 17.87
CA ASN A 157 11.86 -0.22 17.72
C ASN A 157 12.44 -0.64 19.07
N GLY A 158 11.57 -1.05 19.99
CA GLY A 158 11.97 -1.46 21.35
C GLY A 158 12.61 -0.32 22.17
N GLY A 159 12.10 0.90 22.04
CA GLY A 159 12.63 2.09 22.72
C GLY A 159 13.72 2.84 21.94
N GLN A 160 14.16 2.31 20.79
CA GLN A 160 15.03 3.02 19.85
C GLN A 160 14.22 3.58 18.68
N LYS A 161 14.75 4.57 17.98
CA LYS A 161 14.13 5.11 16.76
C LYS A 161 14.77 4.49 15.53
N LEU A 162 14.00 3.72 14.78
CA LEU A 162 14.41 3.14 13.50
C LEU A 162 13.85 4.01 12.35
N PRO A 163 14.69 4.50 11.42
CA PRO A 163 14.21 5.16 10.21
C PRO A 163 13.33 4.23 9.36
N VAL A 164 12.22 4.75 8.83
CA VAL A 164 11.36 3.98 7.91
C VAL A 164 12.11 3.61 6.64
N ARG A 165 13.02 4.46 6.18
CA ARG A 165 13.98 4.17 5.11
C ARG A 165 14.70 2.84 5.34
N ASP A 166 15.32 2.67 6.51
CA ASP A 166 16.06 1.46 6.86
C ASP A 166 15.15 0.23 6.93
N LEU A 167 13.91 0.40 7.42
CA LEU A 167 12.93 -0.66 7.49
C LEU A 167 12.49 -1.12 6.08
N LEU A 168 12.18 -0.16 5.20
CA LEU A 168 11.78 -0.42 3.82
C LEU A 168 12.92 -1.07 3.03
N ALA A 169 14.16 -0.59 3.21
CA ALA A 169 15.35 -1.19 2.61
C ALA A 169 15.56 -2.64 3.04
N GLN A 170 15.34 -2.96 4.32
CA GLN A 170 15.41 -4.33 4.84
C GLN A 170 14.37 -5.25 4.16
N PHE A 171 13.12 -4.80 4.02
CA PHE A 171 12.08 -5.57 3.33
C PHE A 171 12.39 -5.77 1.85
N ILE A 172 12.82 -4.73 1.13
CA ILE A 172 13.22 -4.85 -0.27
C ILE A 172 14.40 -5.83 -0.42
N GLY A 173 15.38 -5.74 0.47
CA GLY A 173 16.54 -6.64 0.50
C GLY A 173 16.13 -8.10 0.67
N MET A 174 15.29 -8.39 1.67
CA MET A 174 14.74 -9.72 1.93
C MET A 174 13.97 -10.26 0.72
N VAL A 175 13.03 -9.48 0.17
CA VAL A 175 12.22 -9.86 -1.00
C VAL A 175 13.10 -10.22 -2.20
N LYS A 176 14.16 -9.45 -2.45
CA LYS A 176 15.11 -9.70 -3.55
C LYS A 176 15.99 -10.92 -3.28
N ALA A 177 16.51 -11.07 -2.07
CA ALA A 177 17.40 -12.16 -1.69
C ALA A 177 16.69 -13.53 -1.81
N GLU A 178 15.46 -13.60 -1.32
CA GLU A 178 14.66 -14.83 -1.32
C GLU A 178 13.83 -15.03 -2.60
N ARG A 179 13.82 -14.03 -3.50
CA ARG A 179 13.05 -14.04 -4.75
C ARG A 179 11.55 -14.25 -4.51
N LEU A 180 11.02 -13.62 -3.46
CA LEU A 180 9.62 -13.75 -3.04
C LEU A 180 8.65 -13.18 -4.07
N LEU A 181 9.05 -12.14 -4.78
CA LEU A 181 8.26 -11.44 -5.78
C LEU A 181 8.95 -11.44 -7.16
N ALA A 182 8.15 -11.37 -8.21
CA ALA A 182 8.66 -11.14 -9.55
C ALA A 182 9.31 -9.74 -9.64
N ARG A 183 10.28 -9.56 -10.55
CA ARG A 183 10.99 -8.29 -10.71
C ARG A 183 10.07 -7.12 -11.09
N ASN A 184 8.97 -7.42 -11.77
CA ASN A 184 7.94 -6.48 -12.19
C ASN A 184 6.69 -6.55 -11.30
N ASP A 185 6.79 -7.11 -10.09
CA ASP A 185 5.70 -7.03 -9.13
C ASP A 185 5.48 -5.55 -8.74
N PRO A 186 4.24 -5.05 -8.82
CA PRO A 186 3.97 -3.62 -8.67
C PRO A 186 4.35 -3.10 -7.28
N PHE A 187 4.14 -3.88 -6.22
CA PHE A 187 4.53 -3.47 -4.86
C PHE A 187 6.04 -3.38 -4.70
N LEU A 188 6.80 -4.27 -5.36
CA LEU A 188 8.26 -4.23 -5.31
C LEU A 188 8.82 -3.03 -6.08
N LEU A 189 8.22 -2.69 -7.21
CA LEU A 189 8.63 -1.52 -7.99
C LEU A 189 8.31 -0.23 -7.23
N GLU A 190 7.09 -0.10 -6.71
CA GLU A 190 6.68 1.10 -5.98
C GLU A 190 7.49 1.30 -4.69
N ALA A 191 7.76 0.21 -3.95
CA ALA A 191 8.62 0.28 -2.77
C ALA A 191 10.04 0.77 -3.10
N GLN A 192 10.58 0.42 -4.28
CA GLN A 192 11.89 0.93 -4.71
C GLN A 192 11.84 2.41 -5.04
N CYS A 193 10.80 2.87 -5.75
CA CYS A 193 10.57 4.30 -6.00
C CYS A 193 10.43 5.08 -4.69
N ALA A 194 9.66 4.55 -3.73
CA ALA A 194 9.48 5.16 -2.42
C ALA A 194 10.80 5.25 -1.63
N LEU A 195 11.63 4.19 -1.66
CA LEU A 195 12.95 4.21 -1.04
C LEU A 195 13.86 5.27 -1.69
N GLU A 196 13.88 5.35 -3.02
CA GLU A 196 14.64 6.37 -3.74
C GLU A 196 14.20 7.80 -3.36
N ALA A 197 12.90 8.03 -3.20
CA ALA A 197 12.38 9.32 -2.73
C ALA A 197 12.87 9.68 -1.32
N LEU A 198 12.81 8.72 -0.37
CA LEU A 198 13.31 8.91 0.99
C LEU A 198 14.83 9.18 1.02
N ASP A 199 15.60 8.50 0.16
CA ASP A 199 17.04 8.72 0.01
C ASP A 199 17.35 10.15 -0.47
N MET A 200 16.53 10.70 -1.37
CA MET A 200 16.68 12.07 -1.87
C MET A 200 16.34 13.13 -0.82
N GLU A 201 15.33 12.88 0.01
CA GLU A 201 14.95 13.78 1.11
C GLU A 201 16.02 13.87 2.20
N GLU A 202 16.68 12.74 2.53
CA GLU A 202 17.80 12.74 3.46
C GLU A 202 19.06 13.42 2.90
N ALA A 203 19.31 13.33 1.59
CA ALA A 203 20.45 13.99 0.96
C ALA A 203 20.27 15.52 0.82
N GLY A 204 19.04 16.03 0.94
CA GLY A 204 18.70 17.45 0.86
C GLY A 204 18.68 18.19 2.20
N ASN A 205 18.79 17.46 3.32
CA ASN A 205 18.85 18.00 4.69
C ASN A 205 20.28 17.97 5.26
#